data_AF-A0A0P1ESP6-F1
#
_entry.id   AF-A0A0P1ESP6-F1
#
_cell.length_a   1.000
_cell.length_b   1.000
_cell.length_c   1.000
_cell.angle_alpha   90.00
_cell.angle_beta   90.00
_cell.angle_gamma   90.00
#
_symmetry.space_group_name_H-M   'P 1'
#
loop_
_entity.id
_entity.type
_entity.pdbx_description
1 polymer ?
#
loop_
_entity_poly.entity_id
_entity_poly.type
_entity_poly.pdbx_seq_one_letter_code
_entity_poly.pdbx_strand_id
1 'polypeptide(L)'
;MPTYLEGLAIQFYRGIGPETQYIAPFSDMNFFVGENNAGKSVVLNLIAEHLNPDPKYSPSGKTDTHRGAKEGHFQINLGVSERTLRAELLRPLRETIRSSKQHKPPPLTEKQIEDITTNMTRQLLYKGGVWLESSNYSGGYCLLRRVYGKSFEKRLDVTQWEAFANIFGVVKYRDPSSAFRSFLENGVTSLSIKLPPRMIIPAKRQLSAGNEAFDDLSGKGLIQHLAEIQNPDFDEREKKTYLIRSTTSSAWSPANLTRCWKYQITANTCSCIWTTKSCRCPPLAPASTKSY
;
A
#
# COMPACT_ATOMS: atom_id res chain seq x y z
N MET A 1 12.71 -0.52 7.07
CA MET A 1 13.12 0.34 5.95
C MET A 1 12.01 1.37 5.71
N PRO A 2 12.21 2.50 5.01
CA PRO A 2 11.10 3.37 4.68
C PRO A 2 10.19 2.70 3.64
N THR A 3 8.88 2.66 3.91
CA THR A 3 7.87 2.24 2.93
C THR A 3 7.54 3.42 2.03
N TYR A 4 7.89 3.36 0.74
CA TYR A 4 7.71 4.50 -0.19
C TYR A 4 6.32 4.60 -0.81
N LEU A 5 5.65 3.46 -0.99
CA LEU A 5 4.30 3.36 -1.50
C LEU A 5 3.50 2.57 -0.46
N GLU A 6 2.49 3.19 0.15
CA GLU A 6 1.73 2.58 1.25
C GLU A 6 0.40 1.96 0.78
N GLY A 7 -0.15 2.47 -0.31
CA GLY A 7 -1.39 1.99 -0.92
C GLY A 7 -1.54 2.46 -2.36
N LEU A 8 -2.28 1.70 -3.14
CA LEU A 8 -2.56 2.00 -4.55
C LEU A 8 -4.00 1.63 -4.90
N ALA A 9 -4.73 2.56 -5.52
CA ALA A 9 -6.09 2.32 -6.01
C ALA A 9 -6.19 2.65 -7.49
N ILE A 10 -6.78 1.73 -8.26
CA ILE A 10 -6.75 1.74 -9.73
C ILE A 10 -8.15 1.51 -10.27
N GLN A 11 -8.49 2.19 -11.36
CA GLN A 11 -9.73 2.00 -12.10
C GLN A 11 -9.49 2.20 -13.60
N PHE A 12 -10.21 1.46 -14.45
CA PHE A 12 -10.15 1.57 -15.91
C PHE A 12 -8.74 1.41 -16.52
N TYR A 13 -7.96 0.42 -16.06
CA TYR A 13 -6.61 0.13 -16.57
C TYR A 13 -6.45 -1.35 -16.96
N ARG A 14 -6.08 -1.64 -18.22
CA ARG A 14 -5.71 -2.99 -18.74
C ARG A 14 -6.35 -4.18 -18.00
N GLY A 15 -7.63 -4.44 -18.27
CA GLY A 15 -8.39 -5.55 -17.66
C GLY A 15 -9.04 -5.24 -16.29
N ILE A 16 -8.66 -4.14 -15.63
CA ILE A 16 -9.37 -3.59 -14.47
C ILE A 16 -10.55 -2.78 -14.98
N GLY A 17 -11.76 -3.21 -14.60
CA GLY A 17 -13.02 -2.62 -15.03
C GLY A 17 -13.42 -1.34 -14.28
N PRO A 18 -14.74 -1.03 -14.24
CA PRO A 18 -15.27 0.18 -13.62
C PRO A 18 -15.26 0.13 -12.10
N GLU A 19 -15.00 -1.00 -11.46
CA GLU A 19 -14.87 -1.07 -10.01
C GLU A 19 -13.44 -0.74 -9.59
N THR A 20 -13.28 0.25 -8.72
CA THR A 20 -11.97 0.62 -8.17
C THR A 20 -11.39 -0.53 -7.37
N GLN A 21 -10.22 -0.99 -7.79
CA GLN A 21 -9.44 -2.00 -7.09
C GLN A 21 -8.47 -1.30 -6.14
N TYR A 22 -8.42 -1.77 -4.90
CA TYR A 22 -7.60 -1.21 -3.84
C TYR A 22 -6.54 -2.23 -3.45
N ILE A 23 -5.29 -1.81 -3.35
CA ILE A 23 -4.13 -2.61 -2.97
C ILE A 23 -3.44 -1.90 -1.81
N ALA A 24 -3.71 -2.36 -0.59
CA ALA A 24 -3.14 -1.83 0.64
C ALA A 24 -3.31 -2.86 1.78
N PRO A 25 -2.52 -2.76 2.86
CA PRO A 25 -1.32 -1.94 2.99
C PRO A 25 -0.11 -2.59 2.30
N PHE A 26 0.72 -1.77 1.66
CA PHE A 26 2.06 -2.17 1.27
C PHE A 26 3.00 -2.19 2.48
N SER A 27 4.03 -3.02 2.40
CA SER A 27 5.11 -3.11 3.38
C SER A 27 6.47 -2.86 2.72
N ASP A 28 7.55 -3.06 3.47
CA ASP A 28 8.92 -2.94 2.95
C ASP A 28 9.20 -3.91 1.78
N MET A 29 8.57 -5.09 1.77
CA MET A 29 8.69 -6.09 0.71
C MET A 29 7.33 -6.71 0.40
N ASN A 30 6.90 -6.69 -0.86
CA ASN A 30 5.57 -7.14 -1.25
C ASN A 30 5.67 -8.21 -2.34
N PHE A 31 4.92 -9.30 -2.17
CA PHE A 31 4.84 -10.38 -3.14
C PHE A 31 3.46 -10.37 -3.80
N PHE A 32 3.43 -10.28 -5.13
CA PHE A 32 2.22 -10.43 -5.92
C PHE A 32 2.09 -11.88 -6.39
N VAL A 33 1.26 -12.66 -5.69
CA VAL A 33 1.05 -14.09 -5.97
C VAL A 33 -0.36 -14.30 -6.53
N GLY A 34 -0.48 -15.12 -7.57
CA GLY A 34 -1.75 -15.44 -8.20
C GLY A 34 -1.55 -16.31 -9.44
N GLU A 35 -2.65 -16.81 -10.00
CA GLU A 35 -2.65 -17.66 -11.20
C GLU A 35 -2.05 -16.95 -12.43
N ASN A 36 -1.71 -17.72 -13.45
CA ASN A 36 -1.28 -17.18 -14.72
C ASN A 36 -2.38 -16.26 -15.30
N ASN A 37 -1.96 -15.10 -15.82
CA ASN A 37 -2.86 -14.08 -16.37
C ASN A 37 -3.80 -13.38 -15.37
N ALA A 38 -3.62 -13.56 -14.05
CA ALA A 38 -4.39 -12.85 -13.03
C ALA A 38 -4.11 -11.32 -12.92
N GLY A 39 -3.40 -10.71 -13.87
CA GLY A 39 -3.11 -9.27 -13.87
C GLY A 39 -1.90 -8.84 -13.02
N LYS A 40 -1.04 -9.76 -12.57
CA LYS A 40 0.16 -9.43 -11.77
C LYS A 40 1.09 -8.43 -12.48
N SER A 41 1.40 -8.68 -13.75
CA SER A 41 2.24 -7.81 -14.58
C SER A 41 1.58 -6.47 -14.86
N VAL A 42 0.24 -6.41 -14.89
CA VAL A 42 -0.51 -5.17 -15.07
C VAL A 42 -0.24 -4.21 -13.92
N VAL A 43 -0.29 -4.71 -12.67
CA VAL A 43 0.01 -3.88 -11.48
C VAL A 43 1.46 -3.40 -11.50
N LEU A 44 2.43 -4.26 -11.83
CA LEU A 44 3.85 -3.89 -11.88
C LEU A 44 4.14 -2.85 -12.97
N ASN A 45 3.56 -3.01 -14.17
CA ASN A 45 3.71 -2.05 -15.26
C ASN A 45 3.07 -0.71 -14.90
N LEU A 46 1.88 -0.73 -14.28
CA LEU A 46 1.24 0.49 -13.77
C LEU A 46 2.12 1.21 -12.76
N ILE A 47 2.71 0.49 -11.80
CA ILE A 47 3.59 1.07 -10.79
C ILE A 47 4.80 1.72 -11.46
N ALA A 48 5.42 1.08 -12.45
CA ALA A 48 6.60 1.63 -13.09
C ALA A 48 6.28 2.85 -13.97
N GLU A 49 5.27 2.71 -14.84
CA GLU A 49 4.96 3.66 -15.92
C GLU A 49 4.11 4.84 -15.44
N HIS A 50 3.14 4.61 -14.55
CA HIS A 50 2.06 5.57 -14.29
C HIS A 50 2.13 6.26 -12.92
N LEU A 51 2.89 5.74 -11.95
CA LEU A 51 3.03 6.42 -10.64
C LEU A 51 3.98 7.64 -10.68
N ASN A 52 4.27 8.21 -11.86
CA ASN A 52 5.34 9.20 -11.97
C ASN A 52 5.03 10.44 -11.12
N PRO A 53 5.99 10.91 -10.29
CA PRO A 53 5.76 12.03 -9.37
C PRO A 53 5.68 13.38 -10.09
N ASP A 54 5.98 13.44 -11.39
CA ASP A 54 5.92 14.67 -12.14
C ASP A 54 4.52 14.83 -12.78
N PRO A 55 3.67 15.72 -12.26
CA PRO A 55 2.33 15.96 -12.82
C PRO A 55 2.37 16.50 -14.25
N LYS A 56 3.53 16.95 -14.73
CA LYS A 56 3.73 17.36 -16.13
C LYS A 56 3.86 16.18 -17.09
N TYR A 57 4.11 14.99 -16.58
CA TYR A 57 4.19 13.78 -17.38
C TYR A 57 2.78 13.22 -17.59
N SER A 58 2.06 13.78 -18.57
CA SER A 58 0.88 13.09 -19.11
C SER A 58 1.38 11.81 -19.79
N PRO A 59 0.96 10.61 -19.36
CA PRO A 59 1.35 9.38 -20.05
C PRO A 59 0.91 9.50 -21.51
N SER A 60 1.88 9.62 -22.41
CA SER A 60 1.68 9.98 -23.81
C SER A 60 1.14 8.82 -24.67
N GLY A 61 0.74 7.71 -24.05
CA GLY A 61 0.19 6.54 -24.73
C GLY A 61 -1.33 6.44 -24.57
N LYS A 62 -2.09 6.86 -25.60
CA LYS A 62 -3.54 6.60 -25.74
C LYS A 62 -3.90 5.09 -25.82
N THR A 63 -2.92 4.20 -25.77
CA THR A 63 -3.08 2.79 -26.10
C THR A 63 -3.52 1.91 -24.93
N ASP A 64 -3.41 2.40 -23.69
CA ASP A 64 -3.62 1.59 -22.48
C ASP A 64 -4.98 1.75 -21.79
N THR A 65 -5.88 2.51 -22.41
CA THR A 65 -7.24 2.71 -21.92
C THR A 65 -8.04 1.40 -21.96
N HIS A 66 -8.80 1.13 -20.89
CA HIS A 66 -9.69 -0.01 -20.79
C HIS A 66 -10.69 -0.06 -21.97
N ARG A 67 -10.72 -1.18 -22.72
CA ARG A 67 -11.60 -1.39 -23.89
C ARG A 67 -12.91 -2.14 -23.57
N GLY A 68 -13.38 -2.09 -22.33
CA GLY A 68 -14.61 -2.77 -21.91
C GLY A 68 -15.88 -2.03 -22.32
N ALA A 69 -17.03 -2.71 -22.19
CA ALA A 69 -18.36 -2.18 -22.56
C ALA A 69 -18.79 -0.93 -21.78
N LYS A 70 -18.16 -0.65 -20.63
CA LYS A 70 -18.34 0.59 -19.86
C LYS A 70 -17.06 1.40 -19.98
N GLU A 71 -17.15 2.50 -20.72
CA GLU A 71 -16.06 3.45 -20.87
C GLU A 71 -15.95 4.33 -19.61
N GLY A 72 -14.71 4.67 -19.26
CA GLY A 72 -14.40 5.57 -18.16
C GLY A 72 -12.96 6.04 -18.23
N HIS A 73 -12.67 7.12 -17.52
CA HIS A 73 -11.32 7.65 -17.49
C HIS A 73 -10.42 6.79 -16.60
N PHE A 74 -9.21 6.52 -17.08
CA PHE A 74 -8.17 5.91 -16.25
C PHE A 74 -7.95 6.74 -14.99
N GLN A 75 -8.00 6.08 -13.83
CA GLN A 75 -7.77 6.73 -12.54
C GLN A 75 -6.78 5.92 -11.72
N ILE A 76 -5.81 6.64 -11.16
CA ILE A 76 -4.83 6.14 -10.20
C ILE A 76 -4.88 7.04 -8.97
N ASN A 77 -4.99 6.43 -7.80
CA ASN A 77 -5.07 7.10 -6.52
C ASN A 77 -4.06 6.48 -5.56
N LEU A 78 -3.48 7.29 -4.69
CA LEU A 78 -2.51 6.83 -3.70
C LEU A 78 -3.21 6.50 -2.39
N GLY A 79 -2.73 5.49 -1.69
CA GLY A 79 -3.13 5.20 -0.32
C GLY A 79 -2.01 5.57 0.64
N VAL A 80 -2.37 6.17 1.77
CA VAL A 80 -1.48 6.38 2.92
C VAL A 80 -2.01 5.61 4.12
N SER A 81 -1.12 5.13 4.97
CA SER A 81 -1.43 4.44 6.21
C SER A 81 -1.98 5.41 7.25
N GLU A 82 -2.72 4.86 8.21
CA GLU A 82 -3.20 5.60 9.38
C GLU A 82 -2.04 6.31 10.10
N ARG A 83 -0.89 5.65 10.21
CA ARG A 83 0.30 6.17 10.90
C ARG A 83 0.85 7.42 10.22
N THR A 84 1.03 7.36 8.90
CA THR A 84 1.59 8.45 8.11
C THR A 84 0.65 9.66 8.14
N LEU A 85 -0.64 9.44 7.91
CA LEU A 85 -1.62 10.52 7.99
C LEU A 85 -1.69 11.13 9.39
N ARG A 86 -1.65 10.30 10.44
CA ARG A 86 -1.71 10.79 11.83
C ARG A 86 -0.53 11.70 12.14
N ALA A 87 0.69 11.31 11.76
CA ALA A 87 1.88 12.13 11.97
C ALA A 87 1.75 13.51 11.30
N GLU A 88 1.16 13.54 10.12
CA GLU A 88 1.00 14.74 9.29
C GLU A 88 -0.14 15.65 9.77
N LEU A 89 -1.19 15.08 10.36
CA LEU A 89 -2.28 15.84 10.98
C LEU A 89 -1.93 16.39 12.38
N LEU A 90 -1.05 15.72 13.13
CA LEU A 90 -0.68 16.15 14.48
C LEU A 90 -0.03 17.54 14.50
N ARG A 91 0.83 17.84 13.53
CA ARG A 91 1.52 19.14 13.45
C ARG A 91 0.55 20.33 13.29
N PRO A 92 -0.30 20.39 12.23
CA PRO A 92 -1.23 21.50 12.05
C PRO A 92 -2.27 21.56 13.17
N LEU A 93 -2.65 20.43 13.78
CA LEU A 93 -3.56 20.43 14.92
C LEU A 93 -2.93 21.12 16.14
N ARG A 94 -1.67 20.78 16.48
CA ARG A 94 -0.93 21.42 17.57
C ARG A 94 -0.75 22.91 17.33
N GLU A 95 -0.45 23.32 16.09
CA GLU A 95 -0.33 24.73 15.71
C GLU A 95 -1.67 25.47 15.86
N THR A 96 -2.78 24.87 15.43
CA THR A 96 -4.12 25.44 15.57
C THR A 96 -4.51 25.60 17.04
N ILE A 97 -4.22 24.61 17.89
CA ILE A 97 -4.50 24.69 19.34
C ILE A 97 -3.64 25.77 20.00
N ARG A 98 -2.37 25.91 19.58
CA ARG A 98 -1.47 26.96 20.11
C ARG A 98 -1.91 28.37 19.72
N SER A 99 -2.46 28.56 18.52
CA SER A 99 -2.95 29.86 18.06
C SER A 99 -4.34 30.20 18.63
N SER A 100 -5.14 29.21 19.01
CA SER A 100 -6.49 29.36 19.58
C SER A 100 -6.52 29.90 21.03
N LYS A 101 -5.37 30.20 21.65
CA LYS A 101 -5.22 30.70 23.04
C LYS A 101 -6.00 31.98 23.39
N GLN A 102 -6.66 32.63 22.44
CA GLN A 102 -7.52 33.80 22.68
C GLN A 102 -8.90 33.44 23.23
N HIS A 103 -9.33 32.18 23.17
CA HIS A 103 -10.60 31.72 23.76
C HIS A 103 -10.33 30.79 24.94
N LYS A 104 -11.25 30.78 25.92
CA LYS A 104 -11.09 30.26 27.29
C LYS A 104 -11.41 28.76 27.56
N PRO A 105 -11.40 27.78 26.62
CA PRO A 105 -11.48 26.40 27.06
C PRO A 105 -10.16 25.96 27.74
N PRO A 106 -10.22 25.00 28.67
CA PRO A 106 -9.03 24.41 29.27
C PRO A 106 -8.14 23.81 28.17
N PRO A 107 -6.81 23.96 28.27
CA PRO A 107 -5.89 23.43 27.27
C PRO A 107 -6.06 21.91 27.18
N LEU A 108 -6.30 21.40 25.97
CA LEU A 108 -6.28 19.96 25.73
C LEU A 108 -4.90 19.40 26.09
N THR A 109 -4.91 18.28 26.80
CA THR A 109 -3.67 17.53 27.09
C THR A 109 -3.12 16.92 25.81
N GLU A 110 -1.80 16.72 25.73
CA GLU A 110 -1.15 16.12 24.56
C GLU A 110 -1.76 14.75 24.21
N LYS A 111 -2.08 13.95 25.23
CA LYS A 111 -2.75 12.66 25.06
C LYS A 111 -4.11 12.79 24.38
N GLN A 112 -4.92 13.80 24.74
CA GLN A 112 -6.21 14.04 24.10
C GLN A 112 -6.04 14.41 22.61
N ILE A 113 -5.01 15.19 22.27
CA ILE A 113 -4.71 15.55 20.87
C ILE A 113 -4.36 14.29 20.07
N GLU A 114 -3.52 13.41 20.63
CA GLU A 114 -3.15 12.14 20.01
C GLU A 114 -4.33 11.19 19.85
N ASP A 115 -5.19 11.08 20.86
CA ASP A 115 -6.39 10.24 20.86
C ASP A 115 -7.40 10.72 19.81
N ILE A 116 -7.64 12.04 19.76
CA ILE A 116 -8.50 12.68 18.76
C ILE A 116 -7.97 12.40 17.35
N THR A 117 -6.68 12.66 17.11
CA THR A 117 -6.09 12.45 15.78
C THR A 117 -6.13 10.98 15.39
N THR A 118 -5.83 10.07 16.32
CA THR A 118 -5.90 8.62 16.08
C THR A 118 -7.32 8.19 15.71
N ASN A 119 -8.33 8.67 16.42
CA ASN A 119 -9.72 8.37 16.11
C ASN A 119 -10.13 8.90 14.73
N MET A 120 -9.72 10.14 14.38
CA MET A 120 -9.95 10.69 13.04
C MET A 120 -9.36 9.81 11.94
N THR A 121 -8.07 9.49 12.05
CA THR A 121 -7.37 8.74 11.02
C THR A 121 -7.92 7.32 10.88
N ARG A 122 -8.33 6.70 12.00
CA ARG A 122 -8.98 5.40 12.00
C ARG A 122 -10.32 5.43 11.27
N GLN A 123 -11.11 6.49 11.45
CA GLN A 123 -12.39 6.64 10.74
C GLN A 123 -12.23 6.88 9.24
N LEU A 124 -11.09 7.42 8.82
CA LEU A 124 -10.73 7.58 7.41
C LEU A 124 -10.20 6.29 6.79
N LEU A 125 -9.91 5.25 7.57
CA LEU A 125 -9.39 4.00 7.04
C LEU A 125 -10.47 3.30 6.20
N TYR A 126 -10.14 2.99 4.95
CA TYR A 126 -10.98 2.23 4.04
C TYR A 126 -10.13 1.19 3.33
N LYS A 127 -10.50 -0.09 3.39
CA LYS A 127 -9.73 -1.19 2.78
C LYS A 127 -8.21 -1.12 3.08
N GLY A 128 -7.85 -0.78 4.31
CA GLY A 128 -6.46 -0.78 4.78
C GLY A 128 -5.65 0.49 4.48
N GLY A 129 -6.23 1.53 3.90
CA GLY A 129 -5.55 2.82 3.66
C GLY A 129 -6.48 4.02 3.70
N VAL A 130 -5.89 5.22 3.71
CA VAL A 130 -6.56 6.49 3.47
C VAL A 130 -6.26 6.94 2.05
N TRP A 131 -7.30 7.12 1.24
CA TRP A 131 -7.16 7.26 -0.21
C TRP A 131 -7.12 8.72 -0.64
N LEU A 132 -6.14 9.02 -1.48
CA LEU A 132 -5.79 10.35 -1.94
C LEU A 132 -5.90 10.43 -3.47
N GLU A 133 -6.49 11.51 -3.95
CA GLU A 133 -6.54 11.89 -5.36
C GLU A 133 -5.56 13.06 -5.59
N SER A 134 -4.88 13.06 -6.74
CA SER A 134 -3.99 14.17 -7.10
C SER A 134 -4.82 15.42 -7.44
N SER A 135 -4.48 16.55 -6.83
CA SER A 135 -5.11 17.84 -7.13
C SER A 135 -4.47 18.47 -8.36
N ASN A 136 -5.28 18.71 -9.39
CA ASN A 136 -4.83 19.38 -10.62
C ASN A 136 -4.35 20.83 -10.40
N TYR A 137 -4.77 21.49 -9.31
CA TYR A 137 -4.58 22.93 -9.14
C TYR A 137 -3.37 23.32 -8.30
N SER A 138 -2.99 22.50 -7.31
CA SER A 138 -2.03 22.89 -6.27
C SER A 138 -0.80 21.99 -6.16
N GLY A 139 -0.65 20.98 -7.02
CA GLY A 139 0.45 20.02 -6.93
C GLY A 139 0.45 19.21 -5.63
N GLY A 140 -0.67 19.19 -4.92
CA GLY A 140 -0.88 18.46 -3.67
C GLY A 140 -1.92 17.35 -3.83
N TYR A 141 -2.29 16.76 -2.70
CA TYR A 141 -3.28 15.70 -2.64
C TYR A 141 -4.57 16.18 -1.99
N CYS A 142 -5.69 15.56 -2.35
CA CYS A 142 -6.96 15.71 -1.64
C CYS A 142 -7.54 14.34 -1.30
N LEU A 143 -8.46 14.28 -0.33
CA LEU A 143 -9.14 13.03 0.00
C LEU A 143 -9.99 12.57 -1.19
N LEU A 144 -9.92 11.27 -1.49
CA LEU A 144 -10.66 10.67 -2.60
C LEU A 144 -12.17 10.84 -2.39
N ARG A 145 -12.78 11.76 -3.15
CA ARG A 145 -14.17 12.20 -2.97
C ARG A 145 -15.19 11.07 -3.03
N ARG A 146 -14.92 10.05 -3.85
CA ARG A 146 -15.80 8.88 -4.01
C ARG A 146 -15.84 8.00 -2.75
N VAL A 147 -14.76 7.97 -1.98
CA VAL A 147 -14.70 7.22 -0.71
C VAL A 147 -15.20 8.06 0.45
N TYR A 148 -14.80 9.34 0.51
CA TYR A 148 -15.04 10.23 1.66
C TYR A 148 -16.09 11.30 1.40
N GLY A 149 -17.12 11.01 0.61
CA GLY A 149 -18.20 11.97 0.32
C GLY A 149 -18.96 12.43 1.58
N LYS A 150 -20.23 12.81 1.42
CA LYS A 150 -21.05 13.35 2.53
C LYS A 150 -21.19 12.42 3.75
N SER A 151 -20.88 11.13 3.60
CA SER A 151 -21.07 10.11 4.64
C SER A 151 -20.00 10.10 5.73
N PHE A 152 -18.88 10.81 5.56
CA PHE A 152 -17.83 10.81 6.60
C PHE A 152 -18.32 11.46 7.91
N GLU A 153 -19.18 12.48 7.82
CA GLU A 153 -19.71 13.23 8.96
C GLU A 153 -20.43 12.35 9.98
N LYS A 154 -20.98 11.22 9.52
CA LYS A 154 -21.72 10.26 10.36
C LYS A 154 -20.82 9.33 11.18
N ARG A 155 -19.48 9.39 11.00
CA ARG A 155 -18.54 8.48 11.68
C ARG A 155 -18.01 9.03 13.00
N LEU A 156 -18.05 10.36 13.18
CA LEU A 156 -17.64 11.02 14.42
C LEU A 156 -18.79 11.03 15.42
N ASP A 157 -18.48 10.73 16.69
CA ASP A 157 -19.45 10.85 17.78
C ASP A 157 -19.67 12.32 18.17
N VAL A 158 -20.75 12.60 18.91
CA VAL A 158 -21.12 13.96 19.33
C VAL A 158 -20.02 14.61 20.17
N THR A 159 -19.39 13.85 21.06
CA THR A 159 -18.32 14.33 21.95
C THR A 159 -17.06 14.73 21.16
N GLN A 160 -16.70 13.94 20.14
CA GLN A 160 -15.62 14.24 19.21
C GLN A 160 -15.93 15.50 18.42
N TRP A 161 -17.16 15.64 17.94
CA TRP A 161 -17.63 16.84 17.25
C TRP A 161 -17.55 18.09 18.13
N GLU A 162 -17.98 18.01 19.39
CA GLU A 162 -17.86 19.13 20.34
C GLU A 162 -16.40 19.49 20.61
N ALA A 163 -15.53 18.49 20.78
CA ALA A 163 -14.10 18.72 20.93
C ALA A 163 -13.51 19.46 19.71
N PHE A 164 -13.87 19.04 18.49
CA PHE A 164 -13.46 19.76 17.27
C PHE A 164 -14.04 21.16 17.18
N ALA A 165 -15.31 21.32 17.53
CA ALA A 165 -15.98 22.60 17.46
C ALA A 165 -15.31 23.64 18.37
N ASN A 166 -14.88 23.18 19.54
CA ASN A 166 -14.11 23.96 20.50
C ASN A 166 -12.69 24.29 19.99
N ILE A 167 -12.00 23.32 19.36
CA ILE A 167 -10.63 23.52 18.82
C ILE A 167 -10.64 24.55 17.68
N PHE A 168 -11.53 24.37 16.71
CA PHE A 168 -11.55 25.17 15.48
C PHE A 168 -12.33 26.48 15.62
N GLY A 169 -12.90 26.75 16.79
CA GLY A 169 -13.62 28.00 17.05
C GLY A 169 -14.77 28.19 16.09
N VAL A 170 -15.73 27.25 16.10
CA VAL A 170 -16.93 27.20 15.23
C VAL A 170 -17.76 28.49 15.23
N VAL A 171 -17.47 29.46 16.11
CA VAL A 171 -17.97 30.84 15.98
C VAL A 171 -17.74 31.42 14.56
N LYS A 172 -16.66 31.02 13.84
CA LYS A 172 -16.42 31.44 12.45
C LYS A 172 -17.08 30.57 11.37
N TYR A 173 -17.40 29.31 11.67
CA TYR A 173 -17.90 28.35 10.68
C TYR A 173 -19.32 27.93 11.03
N ARG A 174 -20.30 28.26 10.18
CA ARG A 174 -21.71 27.87 10.40
C ARG A 174 -21.95 26.35 10.45
N ASP A 175 -20.98 25.56 10.01
CA ASP A 175 -21.03 24.10 9.94
C ASP A 175 -19.70 23.47 10.41
N PRO A 176 -19.66 22.77 11.57
CA PRO A 176 -18.48 22.04 12.05
C PRO A 176 -17.88 21.09 11.02
N SER A 177 -18.72 20.51 10.16
CA SER A 177 -18.31 19.57 9.13
C SER A 177 -17.40 20.22 8.10
N SER A 178 -17.72 21.47 7.73
CA SER A 178 -16.91 22.27 6.81
C SER A 178 -15.53 22.59 7.40
N ALA A 179 -15.46 23.01 8.66
CA ALA A 179 -14.20 23.32 9.33
C ALA A 179 -13.31 22.08 9.43
N PHE A 180 -13.89 20.94 9.80
CA PHE A 180 -13.20 19.66 9.88
C PHE A 180 -12.68 19.20 8.51
N ARG A 181 -13.50 19.30 7.46
CA ARG A 181 -13.07 19.01 6.08
C ARG A 181 -11.90 19.90 5.68
N SER A 182 -11.99 21.22 5.90
CA SER A 182 -10.90 22.14 5.59
C SER A 182 -9.62 21.80 6.35
N PHE A 183 -9.73 21.42 7.62
CA PHE A 183 -8.57 20.97 8.39
C PHE A 183 -7.93 19.71 7.78
N LEU A 184 -8.74 18.70 7.47
CA LEU A 184 -8.24 17.48 6.82
C LEU A 184 -7.62 17.76 5.45
N GLU A 185 -8.27 18.58 4.62
CA GLU A 185 -7.78 18.96 3.31
C GLU A 185 -6.46 19.71 3.41
N ASN A 186 -6.31 20.62 4.37
CA ASN A 186 -5.05 21.33 4.62
C ASN A 186 -3.93 20.36 5.03
N GLY A 187 -4.22 19.42 5.94
CA GLY A 187 -3.26 18.42 6.37
C GLY A 187 -2.85 17.48 5.23
N VAL A 188 -3.81 17.02 4.44
CA VAL A 188 -3.56 16.15 3.28
C VAL A 188 -2.82 16.89 2.16
N THR A 189 -3.10 18.19 1.95
CA THR A 189 -2.40 19.01 0.96
C THR A 189 -0.92 19.17 1.31
N SER A 190 -0.57 19.12 2.60
CA SER A 190 0.83 19.16 3.04
C SER A 190 1.60 17.84 2.87
N LEU A 191 0.93 16.75 2.49
CA LEU A 191 1.58 15.45 2.27
C LEU A 191 2.54 15.50 1.08
N SER A 192 3.82 15.26 1.35
CA SER A 192 4.86 15.12 0.33
C SER A 192 5.21 13.65 0.12
N ILE A 193 4.49 12.99 -0.80
CA ILE A 193 4.79 11.61 -1.18
C ILE A 193 5.88 11.64 -2.26
N LYS A 194 7.12 11.31 -1.88
CA LYS A 194 8.25 11.21 -2.80
C LYS A 194 8.49 9.74 -3.15
N LEU A 195 8.25 9.40 -4.42
CA LEU A 195 8.54 8.07 -4.93
C LEU A 195 9.96 8.03 -5.51
N PRO A 196 10.79 7.04 -5.15
CA PRO A 196 12.13 6.89 -5.72
C PRO A 196 12.05 6.50 -7.20
N PRO A 197 13.17 6.64 -7.96
CA PRO A 197 13.28 6.07 -9.30
C PRO A 197 12.92 4.58 -9.29
N ARG A 198 12.17 4.17 -10.31
CA ARG A 198 11.64 2.81 -10.41
C ARG A 198 12.21 2.12 -11.63
N MET A 199 12.48 0.84 -11.51
CA MET A 199 12.94 -0.01 -12.60
C MET A 199 12.19 -1.33 -12.55
N ILE A 200 11.62 -1.75 -13.69
CA ILE A 200 11.08 -3.11 -13.83
C ILE A 200 12.25 -4.04 -14.12
N ILE A 201 12.41 -5.05 -13.28
CA ILE A 201 13.29 -6.17 -13.59
C ILE A 201 12.47 -7.17 -14.40
N PRO A 202 12.77 -7.38 -15.69
CA PRO A 202 11.99 -8.28 -16.52
C PRO A 202 12.11 -9.71 -16.02
N ALA A 203 10.99 -10.43 -15.99
CA ALA A 203 11.00 -11.85 -15.70
C ALA A 203 11.63 -12.61 -16.88
N LYS A 204 12.88 -13.07 -16.73
CA LYS A 204 13.48 -14.01 -17.68
C LYS A 204 12.82 -15.38 -17.52
N ARG A 205 11.93 -15.75 -18.45
CA ARG A 205 11.22 -17.03 -18.47
C ARG A 205 11.97 -18.14 -19.19
N GLN A 206 12.96 -17.79 -19.99
CA GLN A 206 13.86 -18.74 -20.63
C GLN A 206 15.26 -18.50 -20.08
N LEU A 207 15.82 -19.53 -19.46
CA LEU A 207 17.26 -19.69 -19.40
C LEU A 207 17.68 -19.88 -20.85
N SER A 208 18.45 -18.93 -21.40
CA SER A 208 18.96 -19.01 -22.75
C SER A 208 19.56 -20.40 -23.00
N ALA A 209 19.30 -20.99 -24.16
CA ALA A 209 19.92 -22.24 -24.55
C ALA A 209 21.45 -22.04 -24.65
N GLY A 210 22.16 -22.39 -23.59
CA GLY A 210 23.56 -22.84 -23.55
C GLY A 210 24.70 -21.86 -23.83
N ASN A 211 24.57 -20.80 -24.65
CA ASN A 211 25.76 -20.17 -25.27
C ASN A 211 25.87 -18.63 -25.19
N GLU A 212 25.12 -17.94 -24.33
CA GLU A 212 25.32 -16.48 -24.17
C GLU A 212 26.41 -16.18 -23.13
N ALA A 213 27.50 -15.55 -23.58
CA ALA A 213 28.63 -15.14 -22.73
C ALA A 213 28.22 -14.14 -21.63
N PHE A 214 28.87 -14.25 -20.46
CA PHE A 214 28.61 -13.45 -19.26
C PHE A 214 29.21 -12.03 -19.33
N ASP A 215 28.95 -11.27 -20.40
CA ASP A 215 29.43 -9.87 -20.47
C ASP A 215 28.37 -8.85 -20.05
N ASP A 216 27.10 -9.25 -19.94
CA ASP A 216 26.00 -8.34 -19.60
C ASP A 216 25.46 -8.54 -18.18
N LEU A 217 25.38 -7.44 -17.41
CA LEU A 217 24.66 -7.28 -16.12
C LEU A 217 23.17 -7.66 -16.18
N SER A 218 22.69 -8.15 -17.31
CA SER A 218 21.37 -8.71 -17.49
C SER A 218 21.16 -9.99 -16.65
N GLY A 219 22.21 -10.66 -16.19
CA GLY A 219 22.13 -11.95 -15.50
C GLY A 219 21.94 -13.15 -16.44
N LYS A 220 22.15 -12.97 -17.76
CA LYS A 220 22.38 -14.08 -18.70
C LYS A 220 23.71 -14.75 -18.32
N GLY A 221 23.75 -16.08 -18.24
CA GLY A 221 24.95 -16.83 -17.87
C GLY A 221 25.26 -16.94 -16.36
N LEU A 222 24.64 -16.12 -15.49
CA LEU A 222 24.90 -16.17 -14.03
C LEU A 222 24.64 -17.56 -13.44
N ILE A 223 23.55 -18.20 -13.83
CA ILE A 223 23.18 -19.54 -13.34
C ILE A 223 24.15 -20.58 -13.85
N GLN A 224 24.62 -20.46 -15.10
CA GLN A 224 25.58 -21.39 -15.69
C GLN A 224 26.95 -21.24 -15.04
N HIS A 225 27.40 -20.00 -14.80
CA HIS A 225 28.63 -19.73 -14.09
C HIS A 225 28.55 -20.19 -12.61
N LEU A 226 27.42 -19.98 -11.94
CA LEU A 226 27.20 -20.53 -10.59
C LEU A 226 27.20 -22.06 -10.60
N ALA A 227 26.63 -22.70 -11.63
CA ALA A 227 26.64 -24.16 -11.78
C ALA A 227 28.03 -24.72 -12.07
N GLU A 228 28.83 -24.05 -12.91
CA GLU A 228 30.25 -24.35 -13.17
C GLU A 228 31.08 -24.24 -11.88
N ILE A 229 30.88 -23.17 -11.09
CA ILE A 229 31.57 -23.00 -9.81
C ILE A 229 31.12 -24.05 -8.79
N GLN A 230 29.85 -24.49 -8.82
CA GLN A 230 29.34 -25.55 -7.94
C GLN A 230 29.86 -26.94 -8.33
N ASN A 231 30.09 -27.19 -9.63
CA ASN A 231 30.60 -28.44 -10.17
C ASN A 231 31.89 -28.21 -10.98
N PRO A 232 32.98 -27.76 -10.35
CA PRO A 232 34.24 -27.56 -11.06
C PRO A 232 34.79 -28.90 -11.52
N ASP A 233 35.48 -28.89 -12.65
CA ASP A 233 36.16 -30.08 -13.15
C ASP A 233 37.26 -30.53 -12.18
N PHE A 234 37.73 -31.78 -12.31
CA PHE A 234 38.65 -32.39 -11.32
C PHE A 234 39.91 -31.55 -11.09
N ASP A 235 40.38 -30.87 -12.14
CA ASP A 235 41.59 -30.04 -12.14
C ASP A 235 41.36 -28.62 -11.59
N GLU A 236 40.10 -28.20 -11.43
CA GLU A 236 39.74 -26.85 -10.94
C GLU A 236 39.16 -26.85 -9.52
N ARG A 237 39.34 -27.95 -8.78
CA ARG A 237 38.79 -28.13 -7.42
C ARG A 237 39.17 -27.04 -6.43
N GLU A 238 40.28 -26.33 -6.65
CA GLU A 238 40.68 -25.19 -5.81
C GLU A 238 39.67 -24.03 -5.83
N LYS A 239 38.91 -23.87 -6.93
CA LYS A 239 37.84 -22.85 -7.04
C LYS A 239 36.71 -23.10 -6.04
N LYS A 240 36.50 -24.35 -5.62
CA LYS A 240 35.46 -24.71 -4.64
C LYS A 240 35.74 -24.12 -3.25
N THR A 241 37.01 -23.94 -2.91
CA THR A 241 37.44 -23.36 -1.62
C THR A 241 37.04 -21.89 -1.49
N TYR A 242 36.99 -21.15 -2.60
CA TYR A 242 36.54 -19.74 -2.61
C TYR A 242 35.06 -19.58 -2.26
N LEU A 243 34.20 -20.53 -2.68
CA LEU A 243 32.75 -20.46 -2.43
C LEU A 243 32.38 -20.75 -0.96
N ILE A 244 33.12 -21.64 -0.31
CA ILE A 244 32.91 -22.00 1.11
C ILE A 244 33.34 -20.84 2.03
N ARG A 245 34.38 -20.09 1.63
CA ARG A 245 34.91 -18.96 2.41
C ARG A 245 34.02 -17.71 2.33
N SER A 246 33.24 -17.54 1.27
CA SER A 246 32.33 -16.40 1.09
C SER A 246 30.94 -16.61 1.72
N THR A 247 30.47 -17.86 1.82
CA THR A 247 29.18 -18.20 2.43
C THR A 247 29.21 -18.23 3.95
N THR A 248 30.37 -18.50 4.55
CA THR A 248 30.55 -18.53 6.02
C THR A 248 30.68 -17.14 6.66
N SER A 249 30.81 -16.06 5.89
CA SER A 249 30.92 -14.69 6.43
C SER A 249 29.58 -13.93 6.57
N SER A 250 28.46 -14.48 6.07
CA SER A 250 27.15 -13.82 6.15
C SER A 250 26.15 -14.62 6.96
N ALA A 251 26.15 -14.38 8.27
CA ALA A 251 25.13 -14.88 9.20
C ALA A 251 23.75 -14.27 8.89
N TRP A 252 22.88 -15.00 8.21
CA TRP A 252 21.47 -14.65 8.02
C TRP A 252 20.59 -15.51 8.94
N SER A 253 19.92 -14.85 9.90
CA SER A 253 19.01 -15.50 10.85
C SER A 253 17.61 -15.69 10.24
N PRO A 254 16.94 -16.86 10.38
CA PRO A 254 15.69 -17.18 9.66
C PRO A 254 14.40 -16.54 10.19
N ALA A 255 14.47 -15.61 11.16
CA ALA A 255 13.30 -15.28 12.00
C ALA A 255 12.25 -14.31 11.41
N ASN A 256 12.39 -13.80 10.17
CA ASN A 256 11.59 -12.63 9.72
C ASN A 256 10.64 -12.83 8.52
N LEU A 257 10.29 -14.07 8.13
CA LEU A 257 9.41 -14.32 6.98
C LEU A 257 8.08 -14.96 7.37
N THR A 258 7.09 -14.16 7.78
CA THR A 258 5.67 -14.58 7.66
C THR A 258 4.68 -13.41 7.65
N ARG A 259 4.37 -12.86 6.47
CA ARG A 259 3.05 -12.29 6.13
C ARG A 259 2.81 -12.46 4.62
N CYS A 260 2.19 -13.58 4.23
CA CYS A 260 1.74 -13.80 2.86
C CYS A 260 0.31 -13.28 2.68
N TRP A 261 0.10 -12.47 1.64
CA TRP A 261 -1.23 -12.06 1.20
C TRP A 261 -1.74 -13.01 0.12
N LYS A 262 -2.96 -13.53 0.29
CA LYS A 262 -3.68 -14.27 -0.75
C LYS A 262 -4.76 -13.35 -1.30
N TYR A 263 -4.54 -12.78 -2.48
CA TYR A 263 -5.57 -12.04 -3.21
C TYR A 263 -6.31 -13.02 -4.14
N GLN A 264 -7.64 -13.05 -4.03
CA GLN A 264 -8.49 -13.79 -4.95
C GLN A 264 -9.27 -12.76 -5.77
N ILE A 265 -8.86 -12.56 -7.02
CA ILE A 265 -9.60 -11.75 -7.98
C ILE A 265 -10.67 -12.68 -8.57
N THR A 266 -11.87 -12.65 -7.99
CA THR A 266 -13.03 -13.33 -8.58
C THR A 266 -13.78 -12.36 -9.48
N ALA A 267 -13.77 -12.63 -10.79
CA ALA A 267 -14.75 -12.05 -11.70
C ALA A 267 -16.13 -12.59 -11.34
N ASN A 268 -17.09 -11.67 -11.18
CA ASN A 268 -18.53 -11.86 -10.98
C ASN A 268 -19.00 -12.27 -9.55
N THR A 269 -19.64 -11.29 -8.89
CA THR A 269 -20.72 -11.40 -7.89
C THR A 269 -20.64 -12.52 -6.82
N CYS A 270 -20.31 -12.16 -5.58
CA CYS A 270 -21.20 -12.36 -4.42
C CYS A 270 -20.66 -11.73 -3.14
N SER A 271 -21.58 -11.19 -2.34
CA SER A 271 -21.38 -10.70 -0.97
C SER A 271 -20.90 -11.82 -0.05
N CYS A 272 -19.97 -11.53 0.86
CA CYS A 272 -19.72 -12.37 2.03
C CYS A 272 -19.51 -11.53 3.30
N ILE A 273 -20.40 -11.81 4.24
CA ILE A 273 -20.43 -11.39 5.65
C ILE A 273 -19.34 -12.13 6.42
N TRP A 274 -18.67 -11.43 7.33
CA TRP A 274 -17.77 -12.02 8.33
C TRP A 274 -18.53 -13.00 9.25
N THR A 275 -18.06 -14.25 9.35
CA THR A 275 -18.30 -15.08 10.54
C THR A 275 -16.99 -15.68 11.02
N THR A 276 -16.56 -15.29 12.22
CA THR A 276 -15.44 -15.87 12.95
C THR A 276 -15.87 -17.23 13.52
N LYS A 277 -15.63 -18.32 12.77
CA LYS A 277 -15.60 -19.66 13.36
C LYS A 277 -14.15 -20.08 13.56
N SER A 278 -13.77 -20.15 14.83
CA SER A 278 -12.53 -20.73 15.34
C SER A 278 -12.32 -22.15 14.79
N CYS A 279 -11.20 -22.41 14.13
CA CYS A 279 -10.73 -23.75 13.87
C CYS A 279 -10.37 -24.44 15.20
N ARG A 280 -11.26 -25.28 15.73
CA ARG A 280 -10.88 -26.30 16.72
C ARG A 280 -10.40 -27.53 15.95
N CYS A 281 -9.20 -28.02 16.29
CA CYS A 281 -8.73 -29.33 15.86
C CYS A 281 -9.71 -30.40 16.36
N PRO A 282 -10.11 -31.38 15.53
CA PRO A 282 -10.90 -32.50 16.01
C PRO A 282 -10.04 -33.38 16.94
N PRO A 283 -10.59 -33.92 18.04
CA PRO A 283 -9.87 -34.89 18.85
C PRO A 283 -9.73 -36.21 18.08
N LEU A 284 -8.58 -36.86 18.24
CA LEU A 284 -8.30 -38.21 17.78
C LEU A 284 -9.36 -39.17 18.32
N ALA A 285 -10.00 -39.93 17.43
CA ALA A 285 -10.96 -40.96 17.80
C ALA A 285 -10.28 -42.11 18.56
N PRO A 286 -10.90 -42.67 19.62
CA PRO A 286 -10.36 -43.83 20.31
C PRO A 286 -10.54 -45.09 19.46
N ALA A 287 -9.51 -45.94 19.50
CA ALA A 287 -9.47 -47.25 18.84
C ALA A 287 -10.58 -48.17 19.38
N SER A 288 -11.37 -48.74 18.48
CA SER A 288 -12.35 -49.77 18.81
C SER A 288 -11.65 -51.08 19.18
N THR A 289 -11.75 -51.49 20.43
CA THR A 289 -11.48 -52.85 20.87
C THR A 289 -12.59 -53.78 20.37
N LYS A 290 -12.21 -54.80 19.59
CA LYS A 290 -13.06 -55.96 19.30
C LYS A 290 -13.05 -56.89 20.51
N SER A 291 -14.21 -57.19 21.07
CA SER A 291 -14.44 -58.35 21.94
C SER A 291 -15.11 -59.47 21.14
N TYR A 292 -14.57 -60.68 21.31
CA TYR A 292 -15.26 -61.94 21.07
C TYR A 292 -16.35 -62.16 22.11
#